data_AF-A0A2W6BMA2-F1
#
_entry.id   AF-A0A2W6BMA2-F1
#
_cell.length_a   1.000
_cell.length_b   1.000
_cell.length_c   1.000
_cell.angle_alpha   90.00
_cell.angle_beta   90.00
_cell.angle_gamma   90.00
#
_symmetry.space_group_name_H-M   'P 1'
#
loop_
_entity.id
_entity.type
_entity.pdbx_description
1 polymer ?
#
loop_
_entity_poly.entity_id
_entity_poly.type
_entity_poly.pdbx_seq_one_letter_code
_entity_poly.pdbx_strand_id
1 'polypeptide(L)'
;MSQKYRTNLFFNGVSSFKAAFPQLDDALIEWRELRGPEDERQTEMRRTGHKRGNFNQGVLPCGNSVCHEGGYQLDRLINHMLVLEEMEREGTLLCSGREVGEEVKRGPVRCPHRIHFKVKLVPRGEGSAPGDGQRRSRGRNRRRRPAA
;
A
#
# COMPACT_ATOMS: atom_id res chain seq x y z
N MET A 1 13.75 15.45 -23.80
CA MET A 1 14.82 15.34 -22.79
C MET A 1 14.27 14.65 -21.54
N SER A 2 14.98 13.62 -21.04
CA SER A 2 14.83 12.88 -19.77
C SER A 2 13.49 12.22 -19.41
N GLN A 3 13.22 11.06 -20.04
CA GLN A 3 12.43 9.97 -19.44
C GLN A 3 13.26 9.16 -18.42
N LYS A 4 13.95 9.84 -17.49
CA LYS A 4 14.77 9.15 -16.47
C LYS A 4 13.86 8.66 -15.33
N TYR A 5 13.48 7.39 -15.44
CA TYR A 5 13.12 6.45 -14.36
C TYR A 5 12.21 7.00 -13.25
N ARG A 6 10.90 7.03 -13.51
CA ARG A 6 9.92 6.95 -12.41
C ARG A 6 9.45 5.50 -12.29
N THR A 7 10.03 4.76 -11.35
CA THR A 7 9.58 3.44 -10.87
C THR A 7 8.39 3.58 -9.91
N ASN A 8 7.30 4.20 -10.37
CA ASN A 8 6.02 4.13 -9.66
C ASN A 8 5.22 3.00 -10.32
N LEU A 9 4.80 2.00 -9.54
CA LEU A 9 4.05 0.84 -10.06
C LEU A 9 2.64 1.25 -10.52
N PHE A 10 2.15 2.39 -10.03
CA PHE A 10 0.92 3.02 -10.44
C PHE A 10 1.18 4.51 -10.70
N PHE A 11 1.57 4.87 -11.93
CA PHE A 11 1.81 6.26 -12.31
C PHE A 11 0.51 6.92 -12.76
N ASN A 12 -0.08 7.85 -12.01
CA ASN A 12 -1.14 8.76 -12.50
C ASN A 12 -2.28 8.09 -13.31
N GLY A 13 -2.69 6.85 -12.96
CA GLY A 13 -3.75 6.14 -13.68
C GLY A 13 -3.34 5.44 -14.98
N VAL A 14 -2.03 5.31 -15.28
CA VAL A 14 -1.51 4.60 -16.46
C VAL A 14 -1.71 3.08 -16.35
N SER A 15 -1.68 2.52 -15.14
CA SER A 15 -2.00 1.11 -14.86
C SER A 15 -3.20 1.05 -13.92
N SER A 16 -3.89 -0.10 -13.84
CA SER A 16 -4.96 -0.33 -12.86
C SER A 16 -4.40 -0.96 -11.59
N PHE A 17 -5.10 -0.86 -10.46
CA PHE A 17 -4.61 -1.39 -9.17
C PHE A 17 -4.35 -2.89 -9.28
N LYS A 18 -5.24 -3.62 -9.96
CA LYS A 18 -5.10 -5.05 -10.24
C LYS A 18 -3.90 -5.38 -11.13
N ALA A 19 -3.52 -4.48 -12.04
CA ALA A 19 -2.33 -4.67 -12.86
C ALA A 19 -1.04 -4.40 -12.06
N ALA A 20 -1.05 -3.41 -11.17
CA ALA A 20 0.10 -3.07 -10.32
C ALA A 20 0.31 -4.08 -9.17
N PHE A 21 -0.78 -4.61 -8.61
CA PHE A 21 -0.77 -5.52 -7.46
C PHE A 21 -1.66 -6.74 -7.71
N PRO A 22 -1.26 -7.66 -8.62
CA PRO A 22 -2.09 -8.79 -9.02
C PRO A 22 -2.40 -9.79 -7.89
N GLN A 23 -1.52 -9.84 -6.88
CA GLN A 23 -1.67 -10.68 -5.68
C GLN A 23 -2.63 -10.12 -4.63
N LEU A 24 -3.08 -8.87 -4.78
CA LEU A 24 -4.00 -8.22 -3.83
C LEU A 24 -5.41 -8.16 -4.40
N ASP A 25 -6.39 -8.41 -3.53
CA ASP A 25 -7.81 -8.22 -3.82
C ASP A 25 -8.29 -6.84 -3.33
N ASP A 26 -7.72 -6.33 -2.23
CA ASP A 26 -7.96 -4.98 -1.75
C ASP A 26 -6.74 -4.42 -1.00
N ALA A 27 -6.69 -3.09 -0.88
CA ALA A 27 -5.78 -2.38 0.02
C ALA A 27 -6.59 -1.32 0.75
N LEU A 28 -6.77 -1.51 2.06
CA LEU A 28 -7.50 -0.60 2.93
C LEU A 28 -6.51 0.32 3.63
N ILE A 29 -6.69 1.63 3.47
CA ILE A 29 -5.76 2.64 3.94
C ILE A 29 -6.57 3.65 4.75
N GLU A 30 -6.32 3.69 6.04
CA GLU A 30 -6.81 4.73 6.93
C GLU A 30 -5.71 5.76 7.12
N TRP A 31 -6.02 7.04 7.05
CA TRP A 31 -5.01 8.09 7.19
C TRP A 31 -5.57 9.38 7.75
N ARG A 32 -4.70 10.16 8.38
CA ARG A 32 -4.96 11.52 8.83
C ARG A 32 -3.78 12.42 8.48
N GLU A 33 -4.08 13.63 8.01
CA GLU A 33 -3.07 14.66 7.73
C GLU A 33 -2.63 15.37 9.00
N LEU A 34 -1.33 15.62 9.11
CA LEU A 34 -0.65 16.36 10.16
C LEU A 34 0.14 17.50 9.50
N ARG A 35 -0.14 18.76 9.88
CA ARG A 35 0.48 19.94 9.26
C ARG A 35 1.80 20.35 9.92
N GLY A 36 2.17 19.75 11.05
CA GLY A 36 3.41 20.08 11.78
C GLY A 36 3.77 19.10 12.91
N PRO A 37 4.96 19.24 13.53
CA PRO A 37 5.41 18.43 14.68
C PRO A 37 4.44 18.49 15.88
N GLU A 38 3.77 19.62 16.08
CA GLU A 38 2.87 19.89 17.21
C GLU A 38 1.38 19.80 16.86
N ASP A 39 1.05 19.32 15.66
CA ASP A 39 -0.33 19.32 15.18
C ASP A 39 -1.08 18.10 15.75
N GLU A 40 -1.52 18.23 17.00
CA GLU A 40 -2.42 17.28 17.70
C GLU A 40 -3.90 17.52 17.38
N ARG A 41 -4.21 18.55 16.57
CA ARG A 41 -5.59 18.78 16.12
C ARG A 41 -6.06 17.53 15.41
N GLN A 42 -7.11 16.91 15.96
CA GLN A 42 -7.70 15.68 15.44
C GLN A 42 -8.31 15.97 14.07
N THR A 43 -7.49 15.91 13.02
CA THR A 43 -7.98 15.88 11.65
C THR A 43 -8.80 14.61 11.47
N GLU A 44 -9.93 14.72 10.77
CA GLU A 44 -10.81 13.58 10.51
C GLU A 44 -10.05 12.41 9.89
N MET A 45 -10.25 11.21 10.45
CA MET A 45 -9.69 9.99 9.91
C MET A 45 -10.36 9.67 8.57
N ARG A 46 -9.57 9.69 7.50
CA ARG A 46 -10.03 9.38 6.14
C ARG A 46 -9.71 7.93 5.79
N ARG A 47 -10.54 7.35 4.93
CA ARG A 47 -10.42 5.94 4.50
C ARG A 47 -10.43 5.85 2.99
N THR A 48 -9.38 5.25 2.43
CA THR A 48 -9.25 4.96 1.00
C THR A 48 -9.02 3.47 0.78
N GLY A 49 -9.53 2.92 -0.31
CA GLY A 49 -9.21 1.57 -0.72
C GLY A 49 -9.65 1.23 -2.14
N HIS A 50 -9.11 0.13 -2.67
CA HIS A 50 -9.35 -0.24 -4.06
C HIS A 50 -10.82 -0.61 -4.28
N LYS A 51 -11.39 -1.48 -3.44
CA LYS A 51 -12.81 -1.86 -3.55
C LYS A 51 -13.79 -0.73 -3.25
N ARG A 52 -13.32 0.30 -2.53
CA ARG A 52 -14.09 1.54 -2.30
C ARG A 52 -14.11 2.46 -3.52
N GLY A 53 -13.30 2.18 -4.55
CA GLY A 53 -13.21 2.98 -5.77
C GLY A 53 -12.48 4.32 -5.62
N ASN A 54 -12.02 4.67 -4.41
CA ASN A 54 -11.38 5.94 -4.10
C ASN A 54 -9.85 5.85 -3.98
N PHE A 55 -9.25 4.71 -4.34
CA PHE A 55 -7.81 4.51 -4.47
C PHE A 55 -7.44 4.17 -5.91
N ASN A 56 -7.29 5.21 -6.73
CA ASN A 56 -7.16 5.11 -8.19
C ASN A 56 -5.93 5.83 -8.76
N GLN A 57 -5.07 6.44 -7.94
CA GLN A 57 -3.92 7.24 -8.39
C GLN A 57 -2.59 6.78 -7.80
N GLY A 58 -2.58 5.83 -6.85
CA GLY A 58 -1.36 5.36 -6.17
C GLY A 58 -0.70 6.40 -5.26
N VAL A 59 -1.04 7.68 -5.43
CA VAL A 59 -0.58 8.82 -4.65
C VAL A 59 -1.79 9.51 -4.04
N LEU A 60 -1.69 9.80 -2.74
CA LEU A 60 -2.66 10.62 -2.05
C LEU A 60 -2.27 12.10 -2.21
N PRO A 61 -3.16 13.00 -2.67
CA PRO A 61 -2.84 14.41 -2.79
C PRO A 61 -2.54 15.02 -1.41
N CYS A 62 -1.59 15.95 -1.37
CA CYS A 62 -1.32 16.73 -0.17
C CYS A 62 -2.40 17.80 0.01
N GLY A 63 -3.00 17.92 1.20
CA GLY A 63 -3.95 18.99 1.51
C GLY A 63 -3.34 20.38 1.66
N ASN A 64 -2.01 20.55 1.52
CA ASN A 64 -1.38 21.86 1.54
C ASN A 64 -1.54 22.58 0.18
N SER A 65 -2.17 23.75 0.17
CA SER A 65 -2.37 24.57 -1.04
C SER A 65 -1.08 25.13 -1.62
N VAL A 66 -0.03 25.31 -0.82
CA VAL A 66 1.28 25.81 -1.30
C VAL A 66 2.27 24.69 -1.67
N CYS A 67 1.84 23.43 -1.56
CA CYS A 67 2.67 22.30 -1.92
C CYS A 67 2.56 21.99 -3.42
N HIS A 68 3.70 22.04 -4.10
CA HIS A 68 3.81 21.75 -5.52
C HIS A 68 4.34 20.33 -5.75
N GLU A 69 3.72 19.65 -6.72
CA GLU A 69 4.04 18.27 -7.14
C GLU A 69 4.07 17.27 -5.97
N GLY A 70 3.33 17.57 -4.90
CA GLY A 70 3.34 16.81 -3.66
C GLY A 70 2.28 15.74 -3.57
N GLY A 71 2.51 14.84 -2.63
CA GLY A 71 1.61 13.76 -2.31
C GLY A 71 2.32 12.64 -1.57
N TYR A 72 1.53 11.71 -1.07
CA TYR A 72 1.97 10.56 -0.29
C TYR A 72 1.92 9.31 -1.18
N GLN A 73 3.08 8.71 -1.41
CA GLN A 73 3.27 7.59 -2.35
C GLN A 73 2.84 6.27 -1.70
N LEU A 74 1.53 6.02 -1.71
CA LEU A 74 0.92 4.82 -1.14
C LEU A 74 1.23 3.58 -1.96
N ASP A 75 1.38 3.69 -3.28
CA ASP A 75 1.80 2.61 -4.16
C ASP A 75 3.16 2.03 -3.75
N ARG A 76 4.15 2.89 -3.46
CA ARG A 76 5.47 2.48 -2.99
C ARG A 76 5.41 1.84 -1.61
N LEU A 77 4.57 2.38 -0.72
CA LEU A 77 4.33 1.79 0.60
C LEU A 77 3.78 0.37 0.46
N ILE A 78 2.74 0.18 -0.35
CA ILE A 78 2.13 -1.15 -0.60
C ILE A 78 3.16 -2.10 -1.19
N ASN A 79 3.93 -1.67 -2.20
CA ASN A 79 4.97 -2.51 -2.79
C ASN A 79 6.04 -2.92 -1.77
N HIS A 80 6.48 -1.98 -0.94
CA HIS A 80 7.45 -2.27 0.12
C HIS A 80 6.88 -3.26 1.15
N MET A 81 5.60 -3.10 1.54
CA MET A 81 4.91 -4.05 2.41
C MET A 81 4.83 -5.44 1.78
N LEU A 82 4.54 -5.54 0.48
CA LEU A 82 4.52 -6.81 -0.24
C LEU A 82 5.90 -7.49 -0.28
N VAL A 83 6.97 -6.73 -0.51
CA VAL A 83 8.35 -7.25 -0.50
C VAL A 83 8.75 -7.77 0.89
N LEU A 84 8.25 -7.14 1.95
CA LEU A 84 8.48 -7.57 3.34
C LEU A 84 7.46 -8.58 3.85
N GLU A 85 6.51 -9.01 3.03
CA GLU A 85 5.41 -9.90 3.41
C GLU A 85 4.57 -9.36 4.60
N GLU A 86 4.50 -8.04 4.74
CA GLU A 86 3.73 -7.36 5.78
C GLU A 86 2.30 -7.10 5.30
N MET A 87 1.31 -7.70 5.98
CA MET A 87 -0.10 -7.53 5.62
C MET A 87 -0.78 -6.35 6.32
N GLU A 88 -0.21 -5.88 7.42
CA GLU A 88 -0.68 -4.71 8.16
C GLU A 88 0.51 -3.85 8.57
N ARG A 89 0.42 -2.54 8.36
CA ARG A 89 1.44 -1.58 8.78
C ARG A 89 0.81 -0.28 9.24
N GLU A 90 1.33 0.25 10.33
CA GLU A 90 1.00 1.58 10.83
C GLU A 90 2.27 2.43 10.88
N GLY A 91 2.15 3.71 10.56
CA GLY A 91 3.31 4.60 10.59
C GLY A 91 3.02 6.00 10.03
N THR A 92 4.08 6.69 9.66
CA THR A 92 4.01 8.05 9.13
C THR A 92 4.65 8.14 7.75
N LEU A 93 3.97 8.80 6.82
CA LEU A 93 4.48 9.09 5.47
C LEU A 93 4.66 10.59 5.31
N LEU A 94 5.82 10.99 4.80
CA LEU A 94 6.13 12.39 4.49
C LEU A 94 5.63 12.75 3.09
N CYS A 95 5.20 14.00 2.93
CA CYS A 95 4.87 14.51 1.60
C CYS A 95 6.15 14.59 0.75
N SER A 96 6.09 14.06 -0.47
CA SER A 96 7.22 14.13 -1.42
C SER A 96 7.36 15.48 -2.14
N GLY A 97 6.40 16.38 -1.93
CA GLY A 97 6.32 17.68 -2.59
C GLY A 97 7.24 18.74 -2.00
N ARG A 98 7.21 19.90 -2.65
CA ARG A 98 8.02 21.05 -2.27
C ARG A 98 7.15 22.29 -2.13
N GLU A 99 7.53 23.13 -1.19
CA GLU A 99 6.93 24.43 -0.98
C GLU A 99 7.88 25.49 -1.51
N VAL A 100 7.32 26.43 -2.25
CA VAL A 100 8.04 27.63 -2.67
C VAL A 100 7.61 28.71 -1.69
N GLY A 101 8.47 29.02 -0.72
CA GLY A 101 8.21 30.13 0.20
C GLY A 101 8.17 31.46 -0.57
N GLU A 102 7.35 32.40 -0.10
CA GLU A 102 7.30 33.77 -0.65
C GLU A 102 8.68 34.47 -0.61
N GLU A 103 9.56 34.05 0.30
CA GLU A 103 10.97 34.43 0.29
C GLU A 103 11.76 33.62 -0.75
N VAL A 104 11.64 34.03 -2.01
CA VAL A 104 12.32 33.52 -3.22
C VAL A 104 13.84 33.27 -3.05
N LYS A 105 14.48 33.80 -2.00
CA LYS A 105 15.92 33.66 -1.72
C LYS A 105 16.35 32.29 -1.17
N ARG A 106 15.47 31.48 -0.56
CA ARG A 106 15.88 30.22 0.10
C ARG A 106 15.71 28.93 -0.73
N GLY A 107 15.17 29.03 -1.95
CA GLY A 107 14.92 27.87 -2.81
C GLY A 107 13.79 26.97 -2.28
N PRO A 108 13.42 25.91 -3.04
CA PRO A 108 12.29 25.06 -2.70
C PRO A 108 12.59 24.19 -1.47
N VAL A 109 11.76 24.29 -0.43
CA VAL A 109 11.86 23.50 0.80
C VAL A 109 10.95 22.28 0.70
N ARG A 110 11.28 21.18 1.40
CA ARG A 110 10.39 20.01 1.47
C ARG A 110 9.11 20.39 2.23
N CYS A 111 7.98 19.92 1.73
CA CYS A 111 6.70 20.08 2.42
C CYS A 111 6.77 19.44 3.83
N PRO A 112 6.43 20.17 4.92
CA PRO A 112 6.49 19.64 6.27
C PRO A 112 5.26 18.79 6.62
N HIS A 113 4.24 18.76 5.75
CA HIS A 113 3.05 17.95 5.96
C HIS A 113 3.39 16.47 5.87
N ARG A 114 2.72 15.70 6.73
CA ARG A 114 2.84 14.26 6.80
C ARG A 114 1.47 13.63 7.06
N ILE A 115 1.33 12.36 6.75
CA ILE A 115 0.16 11.58 7.17
C ILE A 115 0.58 10.55 8.19
N HIS A 116 -0.25 10.37 9.21
CA HIS A 116 -0.28 9.11 9.95
C HIS A 116 -1.20 8.16 9.22
N PHE A 117 -0.75 6.93 8.98
CA PHE A 117 -1.49 5.96 8.20
C PHE A 117 -1.55 4.60 8.89
N LYS A 118 -2.60 3.85 8.56
CA LYS A 118 -2.73 2.42 8.82
C LYS A 118 -3.16 1.74 7.53
N VAL A 119 -2.33 0.85 7.02
CA VAL A 119 -2.59 0.06 5.81
C VAL A 119 -2.85 -1.38 6.20
N LYS A 120 -3.88 -1.97 5.57
CA LYS A 120 -4.19 -3.39 5.60
C LYS A 120 -4.33 -3.91 4.18
N LEU A 121 -3.50 -4.87 3.82
CA LEU A 121 -3.52 -5.54 2.53
C LEU A 121 -4.40 -6.78 2.61
N VAL A 122 -5.32 -6.92 1.66
CA VAL A 122 -6.16 -8.11 1.53
C VAL A 122 -5.62 -8.93 0.36
N PRO A 123 -5.02 -10.10 0.62
CA PRO A 123 -4.51 -10.94 -0.44
C PRO A 123 -5.68 -11.46 -1.27
N ARG A 124 -5.45 -11.65 -2.56
CA ARG A 124 -6.41 -12.34 -3.41
C ARG A 124 -6.44 -13.79 -2.97
N GLY A 125 -7.49 -14.16 -2.24
CA GLY A 125 -7.70 -15.53 -1.80
C GLY A 125 -7.60 -16.47 -3.00
N GLU A 126 -6.60 -17.35 -2.99
CA GLU A 126 -6.58 -18.49 -3.89
C GLU A 126 -7.79 -19.35 -3.54
N GLY A 127 -8.73 -19.50 -4.48
CA GLY A 127 -9.59 -20.66 -4.44
C GLY A 127 -8.76 -21.91 -4.69
N SER A 128 -8.75 -22.83 -3.73
CA SER A 128 -8.48 -24.27 -3.87
C SER A 128 -7.02 -24.76 -3.81
N ALA A 129 -6.47 -24.90 -2.59
CA ALA A 129 -5.74 -26.13 -2.27
C ALA A 129 -6.74 -27.14 -1.69
N PRO A 130 -7.14 -28.21 -2.41
CA PRO A 130 -7.74 -29.37 -1.76
C PRO A 130 -6.61 -30.21 -1.15
N GLY A 131 -6.79 -30.64 0.10
CA GLY A 131 -6.20 -31.91 0.56
C GLY A 131 -5.13 -31.83 1.65
N ASP A 132 -5.61 -31.91 2.88
CA ASP A 132 -5.14 -32.89 3.86
C ASP A 132 -3.71 -32.81 4.40
N GLY A 133 -3.55 -31.92 5.38
CA GLY A 133 -2.77 -32.26 6.56
C GLY A 133 -3.64 -32.93 7.62
N GLN A 134 -3.85 -34.27 7.56
CA GLN A 134 -3.99 -35.10 8.78
C GLN A 134 -4.17 -36.62 8.49
N ARG A 135 -3.10 -37.39 8.73
CA ARG A 135 -3.00 -38.40 9.81
C ARG A 135 -2.03 -39.52 9.43
N ARG A 136 -0.88 -39.47 10.08
CA ARG A 136 -0.13 -40.67 10.43
C ARG A 136 -1.04 -41.56 11.30
N SER A 137 -1.42 -42.72 10.81
CA SER A 137 -1.74 -43.86 11.68
C SER A 137 -1.15 -45.14 11.09
N ARG A 138 -0.14 -45.62 11.81
CA ARG A 138 0.40 -46.99 11.77
C ARG A 138 -0.74 -48.02 11.72
N GLY A 139 -0.60 -49.09 10.95
CA GLY A 139 -1.53 -50.21 11.07
C GLY A 139 -1.42 -51.35 10.06
N ARG A 140 -0.44 -52.24 10.26
CA ARG A 140 -0.51 -53.70 10.06
C ARG A 140 -0.90 -54.28 8.68
N ASN A 141 0.10 -54.93 8.07
CA ASN A 141 0.07 -56.36 7.71
C ASN A 141 -1.33 -57.03 7.58
N ARG A 142 -1.65 -57.53 6.37
CA ARG A 142 -1.89 -58.97 6.14
C ARG A 142 -2.11 -59.32 4.66
N ARG A 143 -1.24 -60.23 4.21
CA ARG A 143 -1.34 -61.20 3.11
C ARG A 143 -2.78 -61.57 2.70
N ARG A 144 -3.03 -61.73 1.39
CA ARG A 144 -3.48 -63.00 0.77
C ARG A 144 -3.52 -62.95 -0.78
N ARG A 145 -2.72 -63.85 -1.36
CA ARG A 145 -2.70 -64.55 -2.67
C ARG A 145 -3.69 -64.17 -3.80
N PRO A 146 -3.26 -64.31 -5.07
CA PRO A 146 -4.15 -64.47 -6.22
C PRO A 146 -4.50 -65.95 -6.45
N ALA A 147 -5.71 -66.23 -6.94
CA ALA A 147 -6.03 -67.33 -7.86
C ALA A 147 -7.53 -67.32 -8.21
N ALA A 148 -7.84 -67.10 -9.48
CA ALA A 148 -8.52 -68.06 -10.36
C ALA A 148 -8.53 -67.47 -11.78
#